data_AF-A0A4R2U3D0-F1
#
_entry.id   AF-A0A4R2U3D0-F1
#
_cell.length_a   1.000
_cell.length_b   1.000
_cell.length_c   1.000
_cell.angle_alpha   90.00
_cell.angle_beta   90.00
_cell.angle_gamma   90.00
#
_symmetry.space_group_name_H-M   'P 1'
#
loop_
_entity.id
_entity.type
_entity.pdbx_description
1 polymer ?
#
loop_
_entity_poly.entity_id
_entity_poly.type
_entity_poly.pdbx_seq_one_letter_code
_entity_poly.pdbx_strand_id
1 'polypeptide(L)'
;MKDKSMNRFSIKSFRRGIGRVMFIVLSILLVSTFIFAGVLLAWSPGKPIPFIDENGRPLVGSISEKIHVNINGVEQGMFIKGRDKAKPVLLFLHGGPGLPTYWLTS
;
A
#
# COMPACT_ATOMS: atom_id res chain seq x y z
N MET A 1 -62.10 -14.52 10.30
CA MET A 1 -61.09 -14.90 9.28
C MET A 1 -60.53 -13.66 8.59
N LYS A 2 -59.65 -12.87 9.25
CA LYS A 2 -59.11 -11.59 8.70
C LYS A 2 -57.71 -11.21 9.21
N ASP A 3 -56.85 -12.17 9.59
CA ASP A 3 -55.58 -11.86 10.28
C ASP A 3 -54.29 -12.19 9.48
N LYS A 4 -54.34 -13.09 8.48
CA LYS A 4 -53.11 -13.56 7.80
C LYS A 4 -52.53 -12.58 6.76
N SER A 5 -53.34 -11.63 6.29
CA SER A 5 -52.98 -10.64 5.25
C SER A 5 -52.14 -9.48 5.81
N MET A 6 -52.48 -9.01 7.01
CA MET A 6 -51.92 -7.80 7.61
C MET A 6 -50.46 -8.02 8.06
N ASN A 7 -50.13 -9.21 8.57
CA ASN A 7 -48.77 -9.57 8.97
C ASN A 7 -47.79 -9.76 7.79
N ARG A 8 -48.25 -10.26 6.63
CA ARG A 8 -47.39 -10.45 5.44
C ARG A 8 -46.94 -9.14 4.81
N PHE A 9 -47.75 -8.09 4.90
CA PHE A 9 -47.43 -6.78 4.31
C PHE A 9 -46.40 -6.02 5.14
N SER A 10 -46.54 -6.07 6.47
CA SER A 10 -45.62 -5.43 7.44
C SER A 10 -44.20 -6.01 7.37
N ILE A 11 -44.06 -7.34 7.26
CA ILE A 11 -42.74 -8.00 7.16
C ILE A 11 -42.05 -7.67 5.82
N LYS A 12 -42.81 -7.52 4.73
CA LYS A 12 -42.27 -7.27 3.39
C LYS A 12 -41.81 -5.82 3.21
N SER A 13 -42.49 -4.85 3.81
CA SER A 13 -42.07 -3.43 3.84
C SER A 13 -40.88 -3.22 4.78
N PHE A 14 -40.85 -3.90 5.93
CA PHE A 14 -39.73 -3.86 6.88
C PHE A 14 -38.44 -4.48 6.31
N ARG A 15 -38.52 -5.64 5.64
CA ARG A 15 -37.38 -6.25 4.91
C ARG A 15 -36.82 -5.36 3.81
N ARG A 16 -37.65 -4.55 3.13
CA ARG A 16 -37.21 -3.58 2.12
C ARG A 16 -36.49 -2.37 2.74
N GLY A 17 -36.95 -1.89 3.90
CA GLY A 17 -36.28 -0.81 4.64
C GLY A 17 -34.90 -1.23 5.15
N ILE A 18 -34.81 -2.41 5.76
CA ILE A 18 -33.54 -2.99 6.23
C ILE A 18 -32.57 -3.20 5.07
N GLY A 19 -33.04 -3.73 3.93
CA GLY A 19 -32.20 -3.89 2.75
C GLY A 19 -31.60 -2.56 2.28
N ARG A 20 -32.41 -1.49 2.20
CA ARG A 20 -31.95 -0.16 1.79
C ARG A 20 -30.93 0.43 2.77
N VAL A 21 -31.17 0.34 4.07
CA VAL A 21 -30.22 0.81 5.09
C VAL A 21 -28.91 0.03 5.02
N MET A 22 -28.99 -1.30 4.86
CA MET A 22 -27.82 -2.16 4.69
C MET A 22 -27.01 -1.80 3.44
N PHE A 23 -27.66 -1.51 2.30
CA PHE A 23 -26.97 -1.05 1.10
C PHE A 23 -26.30 0.31 1.30
N ILE A 24 -26.94 1.26 1.99
CA ILE A 24 -26.35 2.57 2.29
C ILE A 24 -25.11 2.42 3.17
N VAL A 25 -25.19 1.62 4.24
CA VAL A 25 -24.04 1.36 5.12
C VAL A 25 -22.89 0.71 4.35
N LEU A 26 -23.19 -0.29 3.51
CA LEU A 26 -22.19 -0.96 2.68
C LEU A 26 -21.54 0.02 1.69
N SER A 27 -22.32 0.90 1.05
CA SER A 27 -21.82 1.93 0.15
C SER A 27 -20.91 2.93 0.87
N ILE A 28 -21.25 3.37 2.08
CA ILE A 28 -20.42 4.29 2.88
C ILE A 28 -19.10 3.61 3.25
N LEU A 29 -19.14 2.36 3.73
CA LEU A 29 -17.93 1.60 4.09
C LEU A 29 -17.01 1.38 2.88
N LEU A 30 -17.60 1.11 1.71
CA LEU A 30 -16.86 0.95 0.46
C LEU A 30 -16.15 2.25 0.09
N VAL A 31 -16.88 3.38 0.08
CA VAL A 31 -16.31 4.70 -0.23
C VAL A 31 -15.21 5.07 0.77
N SER A 32 -15.45 4.85 2.07
CA SER A 32 -14.44 5.08 3.11
C SER A 32 -13.17 4.28 2.87
N THR A 33 -13.30 3.00 2.51
CA THR A 33 -12.16 2.13 2.20
C THR A 33 -11.38 2.63 0.99
N PHE A 34 -12.07 3.06 -0.08
CA PHE A 34 -11.43 3.60 -1.28
C PHE A 34 -10.71 4.92 -1.01
N ILE A 35 -11.33 5.83 -0.24
CA ILE A 35 -10.68 7.10 0.16
C ILE A 35 -9.42 6.79 0.97
N PHE A 36 -9.51 5.90 1.95
CA PHE A 36 -8.38 5.52 2.79
C PHE A 36 -7.24 4.90 1.96
N ALA A 37 -7.56 3.96 1.07
CA ALA A 37 -6.57 3.38 0.16
C ALA A 37 -5.92 4.44 -0.75
N GLY A 38 -6.70 5.40 -1.26
CA GLY A 38 -6.19 6.51 -2.06
C GLY A 38 -5.20 7.39 -1.30
N VAL A 39 -5.51 7.72 -0.04
CA VAL A 39 -4.61 8.49 0.84
C VAL A 39 -3.30 7.72 1.08
N LEU A 40 -3.39 6.41 1.38
CA LEU A 40 -2.20 5.58 1.59
C LEU A 40 -1.29 5.54 0.36
N LEU A 41 -1.87 5.40 -0.83
CA LEU A 41 -1.11 5.40 -2.08
C LEU A 41 -0.48 6.77 -2.39
N ALA A 42 -1.15 7.87 -2.05
CA ALA A 42 -0.61 9.22 -2.24
C ALA A 42 0.54 9.53 -1.28
N TRP A 43 0.47 9.08 -0.02
CA TRP A 43 1.53 9.30 0.97
C TRP A 43 2.71 8.34 0.84
N SER A 44 2.50 7.15 0.27
CA SER A 44 3.55 6.14 0.11
C SER A 44 3.73 5.77 -1.37
N PRO A 45 4.51 6.57 -2.14
CA PRO A 45 4.74 6.32 -3.56
C PRO A 45 5.60 5.07 -3.83
N GLY A 46 6.04 4.34 -2.80
CA GLY A 46 6.84 3.12 -2.92
C GLY A 46 8.28 3.34 -3.43
N LYS A 47 8.68 4.59 -3.65
CA LYS A 47 10.01 4.97 -4.11
C LYS A 47 10.90 5.36 -2.94
N PRO A 48 12.18 4.94 -2.93
CA PRO A 48 13.11 5.36 -1.90
C PRO A 48 13.43 6.86 -2.01
N ILE A 49 13.77 7.46 -0.87
CA ILE A 49 14.08 8.90 -0.77
C ILE A 49 15.41 9.17 -1.49
N PRO A 50 15.48 10.13 -2.44
CA PRO A 50 16.73 10.49 -3.10
C PRO A 50 17.67 11.25 -2.16
N PHE A 51 18.97 11.23 -2.46
CA PHE A 51 19.91 12.18 -1.83
C PHE A 51 19.69 13.56 -2.42
N ILE A 52 19.75 14.60 -1.59
CA ILE A 52 19.43 15.98 -1.96
C ILE A 52 20.68 16.87 -1.80
N ASP A 53 20.83 17.86 -2.68
CA ASP A 53 21.85 18.92 -2.63
C ASP A 53 21.43 20.09 -1.70
N GLU A 54 22.31 21.08 -1.51
CA GLU A 54 22.02 22.27 -0.70
C GLU A 54 20.82 23.09 -1.22
N ASN A 55 20.45 22.91 -2.50
CA ASN A 55 19.36 23.63 -3.15
C ASN A 55 18.04 22.83 -3.16
N GLY A 56 17.97 21.69 -2.47
CA GLY A 56 16.76 20.87 -2.41
C GLY A 56 16.52 19.96 -3.62
N ARG A 57 17.50 19.84 -4.53
CA ARG A 57 17.38 19.03 -5.76
C ARG A 57 18.03 17.67 -5.58
N PRO A 58 17.62 16.63 -6.35
CA PRO A 58 18.32 15.35 -6.36
C PRO A 58 19.82 15.52 -6.65
N LEU A 59 20.65 15.00 -5.76
CA LEU A 59 22.10 15.07 -5.85
C LEU A 59 22.57 14.34 -7.12
N VAL A 60 23.16 15.10 -8.05
CA VAL A 60 23.67 14.56 -9.31
C VAL A 60 24.73 13.50 -9.04
N GLY A 61 24.66 12.37 -9.74
CA GLY A 61 25.59 11.26 -9.55
C GLY A 61 25.28 10.37 -8.34
N SER A 62 24.26 10.69 -7.53
CA SER A 62 23.77 9.80 -6.46
C SER A 62 22.78 8.74 -6.97
N ILE A 63 22.61 7.66 -6.20
CA ILE A 63 21.67 6.57 -6.45
C ILE A 63 20.84 6.29 -5.20
N SER A 64 19.53 6.09 -5.38
CA SER A 64 18.59 5.63 -4.35
C SER A 64 17.48 4.89 -5.07
N GLU A 65 17.56 3.56 -5.12
CA GLU A 65 16.71 2.72 -5.94
C GLU A 65 16.24 1.48 -5.17
N LYS A 66 15.02 1.03 -5.47
CA LYS A 66 14.45 -0.24 -5.03
C LYS A 66 14.06 -0.99 -6.29
N ILE A 67 14.79 -2.05 -6.61
CA ILE A 67 14.61 -2.80 -7.85
C ILE A 67 14.46 -4.29 -7.58
N HIS A 68 13.91 -5.00 -8.57
CA HIS A 68 13.92 -6.45 -8.62
C HIS A 68 14.75 -6.88 -9.83
N VAL A 69 15.56 -7.90 -9.64
CA VAL A 69 16.38 -8.50 -10.69
C VAL A 69 16.19 -10.01 -10.66
N ASN A 70 16.13 -10.63 -11.83
CA ASN A 70 16.12 -12.09 -11.91
C ASN A 70 17.56 -12.60 -11.82
N ILE A 71 17.84 -13.42 -10.81
CA ILE A 71 19.14 -14.07 -10.61
C ILE A 71 18.87 -15.56 -10.43
N ASN A 72 19.39 -16.38 -11.36
CA ASN A 72 19.22 -17.83 -11.37
C ASN A 72 17.76 -18.29 -11.32
N GLY A 73 16.85 -17.58 -11.99
CA GLY A 73 15.43 -17.92 -12.04
C GLY A 73 14.62 -17.44 -10.83
N VAL A 74 15.25 -16.78 -9.85
CA VAL A 74 14.57 -16.20 -8.68
C VAL A 74 14.56 -14.68 -8.81
N GLU A 75 13.39 -14.07 -8.59
CA GLU A 75 13.25 -12.62 -8.50
C GLU A 75 13.80 -12.14 -7.14
N GLN A 76 14.91 -11.43 -7.17
CA GLN A 76 15.57 -10.89 -5.99
C GLN A 76 15.36 -9.38 -5.90
N GLY A 77 14.77 -8.92 -4.79
CA GLY A 77 14.63 -7.52 -4.49
C GLY A 77 15.89 -6.94 -3.86
N MET A 78 16.28 -5.73 -4.26
CA MET A 78 17.44 -5.03 -3.72
C MET A 78 17.16 -3.53 -3.54
N PHE A 79 17.79 -2.97 -2.50
CA PHE A 79 17.90 -1.54 -2.29
C PHE A 79 19.33 -1.11 -2.62
N ILE A 80 19.47 -0.09 -3.48
CA ILE A 80 20.75 0.46 -3.89
C ILE A 80 20.80 1.92 -3.45
N LYS A 81 21.75 2.27 -2.59
CA LYS A 81 21.94 3.63 -2.09
C LYS A 81 23.41 4.03 -2.15
N GLY A 82 23.67 5.25 -2.60
CA GLY A 82 24.99 5.87 -2.56
C GLY A 82 24.94 7.33 -2.99
N ARG A 83 25.72 8.19 -2.35
CA ARG A 83 25.82 9.61 -2.74
C ARG A 83 26.61 9.82 -4.04
N ASP A 84 27.38 8.82 -4.45
CA ASP A 84 28.25 8.85 -5.62
C ASP A 84 28.32 7.46 -6.24
N LYS A 85 27.80 7.32 -7.47
CA LYS A 85 27.77 6.07 -8.24
C LYS A 85 29.16 5.62 -8.72
N ALA A 86 30.19 6.48 -8.67
CA ALA A 86 31.54 6.13 -9.08
C ALA A 86 32.33 5.39 -7.98
N LYS A 87 31.81 5.34 -6.75
CA LYS A 87 32.47 4.66 -5.63
C LYS A 87 32.30 3.13 -5.72
N PRO A 88 33.25 2.36 -5.14
CA PRO A 88 33.12 0.91 -5.08
C PRO A 88 31.81 0.46 -4.43
N VAL A 89 31.25 -0.65 -4.94
CA VAL A 89 30.00 -1.23 -4.44
C VAL A 89 30.28 -2.04 -3.18
N LEU A 90 29.51 -1.78 -2.13
CA LEU A 90 29.46 -2.62 -0.92
C LEU A 90 28.19 -3.45 -0.94
N LEU A 91 28.34 -4.77 -1.08
CA LEU A 91 27.23 -5.71 -1.07
C LEU A 91 26.98 -6.23 0.35
N PHE A 92 25.81 -5.87 0.91
CA PHE A 92 25.35 -6.41 2.19
C PHE A 92 24.42 -7.60 1.95
N LEU A 93 24.86 -8.78 2.40
CA LEU A 93 24.05 -9.99 2.40
C LEU A 93 23.67 -10.32 3.84
N HIS A 94 22.38 -10.59 4.06
CA HIS A 94 21.94 -11.09 5.36
C HIS A 94 22.28 -12.58 5.50
N GLY A 95 22.51 -13.03 6.74
CA GLY A 95 22.58 -14.46 7.05
C GLY A 95 21.20 -15.11 7.09
N GLY A 96 21.13 -16.39 7.48
CA GLY A 96 19.87 -17.09 7.71
C GLY A 96 19.11 -16.60 8.96
N PRO A 97 17.89 -17.12 9.18
CA PRO A 97 16.68 -16.43 8.73
C PRO A 97 16.64 -14.97 9.21
N GLY A 98 16.68 -14.03 8.25
CA GLY A 98 16.69 -12.60 8.55
C GLY A 98 16.37 -11.77 7.31
N LEU A 99 16.13 -10.47 7.53
CA LEU A 99 15.96 -9.46 6.50
C LEU A 99 17.27 -8.65 6.38
N PRO A 100 17.61 -8.11 5.19
CA PRO A 100 18.78 -7.23 5.04
C PRO A 100 18.77 -6.07 6.05
N THR A 101 19.87 -5.68 6.66
CA THR A 101 19.89 -4.65 7.74
C THR A 101 19.55 -3.22 7.27
N TYR A 102 19.10 -3.05 6.02
CA TYR A 102 18.79 -1.76 5.39
C TYR A 102 17.85 -0.85 6.21
N TRP A 103 16.90 -1.42 6.97
CA TRP A 103 15.99 -0.63 7.82
C TRP A 103 16.68 0.02 9.04
N LEU A 104 17.85 -0.48 9.46
CA LEU A 104 18.56 0.03 10.64
C LEU A 104 19.51 1.20 10.34
N THR A 105 19.80 1.47 9.06
CA THR A 105 20.79 2.48 8.62
C THR A 105 20.15 3.62 7.81
N SER A 106 18.82 3.72 7.83
CA SER A 106 18.03 4.70 7.07
C SER A 106 18.17 6.13 7.57
#